data_AF-A0A5D2ZUX1-F1
#
_entry.id   AF-A0A5D2ZUX1-F1
#
_cell.length_a   1.000
_cell.length_b   1.000
_cell.length_c   1.000
_cell.angle_alpha   90.00
_cell.angle_beta   90.00
_cell.angle_gamma   90.00
#
_symmetry.space_group_name_H-M   'P 1'
#
loop_
_entity.id
_entity.type
_entity.pdbx_description
1 polymer ?
#
loop_
_entity_poly.entity_id
_entity_poly.type
_entity_poly.pdbx_seq_one_letter_code
_entity_poly.pdbx_strand_id
1 'polypeptide(L)'
;MDKNMLAGLEGLPEEDKARMSAMIDHLQLRDRCFNDCVDNFTRKTLQKQEETCVMRCAEKFLKHSMRVGLRFAELNSQAATQD
;
A
#
# COMPACT_ATOMS: atom_id res chain seq x y z
N MET A 1 3.06 -2.62 9.80
CA MET A 1 3.61 -3.67 8.92
C MET A 1 4.19 -4.73 9.83
N ASP A 2 3.58 -5.91 9.89
CA ASP A 2 4.11 -7.00 10.69
C ASP A 2 5.50 -7.40 10.19
N LYS A 3 6.49 -7.37 11.10
CA LYS A 3 7.88 -7.76 10.81
C LYS A 3 7.98 -9.17 10.21
N ASN A 4 7.00 -10.04 10.46
CA ASN A 4 6.94 -11.40 9.93
C ASN A 4 6.65 -11.50 8.43
N MET A 5 6.02 -10.49 7.80
CA MET A 5 5.65 -10.57 6.38
C MET A 5 6.85 -10.35 5.45
N LEU A 6 7.82 -9.53 5.86
CA LEU A 6 9.00 -9.23 5.04
C LEU A 6 10.05 -10.35 5.06
N ALA A 7 10.17 -11.07 6.18
CA ALA A 7 11.16 -12.13 6.37
C ALA A 7 10.92 -13.37 5.47
N GLY A 8 9.71 -13.54 4.93
CA GLY A 8 9.38 -14.64 4.02
C GLY A 8 9.74 -14.39 2.55
N LEU A 9 10.15 -13.17 2.16
CA LEU A 9 10.38 -12.81 0.75
C LEU A 9 11.80 -13.11 0.24
N GLU A 10 12.80 -13.30 1.11
CA GLU A 10 14.21 -13.45 0.70
C GLU A 10 14.54 -14.81 0.06
N GLY A 11 13.71 -15.83 0.26
CA GLY A 11 13.92 -17.19 -0.26
C GLY A 11 13.21 -17.51 -1.57
N LEU A 12 12.47 -16.56 -2.15
CA LEU A 12 11.60 -16.80 -3.31
C LEU A 12 12.25 -16.35 -4.62
N PRO A 13 11.89 -17.00 -5.76
CA PRO A 13 12.21 -16.49 -7.08
C PRO A 13 11.73 -15.03 -7.26
N GLU A 14 12.49 -14.22 -8.02
CA GLU A 14 12.21 -12.78 -8.18
C GLU A 14 10.80 -12.50 -8.73
N GLU A 15 10.27 -13.41 -9.56
CA GLU A 15 8.89 -13.33 -10.06
C GLU A 15 7.85 -13.48 -8.94
N ASP A 16 8.06 -14.44 -8.04
CA ASP A 16 7.16 -14.70 -6.91
C ASP A 16 7.26 -13.59 -5.86
N LYS A 17 8.45 -13.02 -5.68
CA LYS A 17 8.67 -11.85 -4.83
C LYS A 17 7.91 -10.63 -5.34
N ALA A 18 7.97 -10.34 -6.63
CA ALA A 18 7.21 -9.24 -7.24
C ALA A 18 5.70 -9.46 -7.13
N ARG A 19 5.22 -10.70 -7.36
CA ARG A 19 3.81 -11.07 -7.19
C ARG A 19 3.35 -10.91 -5.75
N MET A 20 4.13 -11.36 -4.78
CA MET A 20 3.80 -11.24 -3.36
C MET A 20 3.80 -9.79 -2.88
N SER A 21 4.77 -8.97 -3.32
CA SER A 21 4.78 -7.54 -3.02
C SER A 21 3.51 -6.85 -3.53
N ALA A 22 3.13 -7.11 -4.80
CA ALA A 22 1.91 -6.57 -5.38
C ALA A 22 0.65 -7.04 -4.63
N MET A 23 0.63 -8.29 -4.17
CA MET A 23 -0.49 -8.84 -3.39
C MET A 23 -0.61 -8.18 -2.01
N ILE A 24 0.51 -7.93 -1.32
CA ILE A 24 0.53 -7.23 -0.03
C ILE A 24 0.01 -5.80 -0.20
N ASP A 25 0.49 -5.08 -1.22
CA ASP A 25 0.03 -3.73 -1.52
C ASP A 25 -1.48 -3.70 -1.82
N HIS A 26 -1.99 -4.69 -2.54
CA HIS A 26 -3.40 -4.82 -2.84
C HIS A 26 -4.26 -5.04 -1.59
N LEU A 27 -3.81 -5.90 -0.67
CA LEU A 27 -4.51 -6.16 0.58
C LEU A 27 -4.53 -4.92 1.48
N GLN A 28 -3.41 -4.22 1.61
CA GLN A 28 -3.32 -2.99 2.41
C GLN A 28 -4.20 -1.87 1.85
N LEU A 29 -4.21 -1.69 0.53
CA LEU A 29 -5.03 -0.69 -0.14
C LEU A 29 -6.53 -0.99 0.05
N ARG A 30 -6.93 -2.26 -0.08
CA ARG A 30 -8.32 -2.69 0.12
C ARG A 30 -8.82 -2.34 1.52
N ASP A 31 -8.12 -2.80 2.56
CA ASP A 31 -8.59 -2.66 3.94
C ASP A 31 -8.60 -1.18 4.36
N ARG A 32 -7.60 -0.40 3.94
CA ARG A 32 -7.56 1.02 4.25
C ARG A 32 -8.66 1.81 3.56
N CYS A 33 -8.81 1.65 2.25
CA CYS A 33 -9.80 2.43 1.51
C CYS A 33 -11.23 2.03 1.88
N PHE A 34 -11.48 0.78 2.26
CA PHE A 34 -12.76 0.37 2.81
C PHE A 34 -13.07 1.13 4.11
N ASN A 35 -12.16 1.09 5.09
CA ASN A 35 -12.36 1.75 6.39
C ASN A 35 -12.46 3.29 6.29
N ASP A 36 -11.76 3.92 5.34
CA ASP A 36 -11.77 5.37 5.17
C ASP A 36 -12.98 5.90 4.37
N CYS A 37 -13.58 5.08 3.50
CA CYS A 37 -14.58 5.55 2.53
C CYS A 37 -15.95 4.87 2.60
N VAL A 38 -16.09 3.71 3.24
CA VAL A 38 -17.36 2.98 3.33
C VAL A 38 -17.88 3.06 4.75
N ASP A 39 -18.81 4.00 4.96
CA ASP A 39 -19.38 4.30 6.28
C ASP A 39 -20.90 4.15 6.34
N ASN A 40 -21.57 3.92 5.21
CA ASN A 40 -23.03 3.87 5.12
C ASN A 40 -23.56 2.50 4.70
N PHE A 41 -24.00 1.71 5.69
CA PHE A 41 -24.48 0.34 5.47
C PHE A 41 -25.98 0.20 5.22
N THR A 42 -26.63 1.23 4.68
CA THR A 42 -28.08 1.20 4.36
C THR A 42 -28.41 0.38 3.11
N ARG A 43 -27.45 0.09 2.24
CA ARG A 43 -27.61 -0.69 1.00
C ARG A 43 -26.43 -1.64 0.79
N LYS A 44 -26.65 -2.70 0.01
CA LYS A 44 -25.59 -3.65 -0.37
C LYS A 44 -24.61 -3.08 -1.41
N THR A 45 -25.04 -2.07 -2.15
CA THR A 45 -24.25 -1.40 -3.19
C THR A 45 -23.65 -0.12 -2.64
N LEU A 46 -22.42 0.19 -3.05
CA LEU A 46 -21.79 1.47 -2.75
C LEU A 46 -22.62 2.63 -3.30
N GLN A 47 -22.64 3.73 -2.57
CA GLN A 47 -23.15 5.00 -3.06
C GLN A 47 -22.12 5.67 -3.95
N LYS A 48 -22.57 6.53 -4.87
CA LYS A 48 -21.69 7.28 -5.78
C LYS A 48 -20.58 8.06 -5.06
N GLN A 49 -20.86 8.54 -3.83
CA GLN A 49 -19.88 9.23 -3.00
C GLN A 49 -18.79 8.27 -2.50
N GLU A 50 -19.17 7.10 -1.99
CA GLU A 50 -18.25 6.05 -1.54
C GLU A 50 -17.41 5.53 -2.71
N GLU A 51 -18.01 5.28 -3.87
CA GLU A 51 -17.29 4.90 -5.11
C GLU A 51 -16.23 5.94 -5.50
N THR A 52 -16.61 7.22 -5.51
CA THR A 52 -15.70 8.32 -5.81
C THR A 52 -14.58 8.42 -4.76
N CYS A 53 -14.90 8.19 -3.49
CA CYS A 53 -13.93 8.18 -2.40
C CYS A 53 -12.92 7.06 -2.55
N VAL A 54 -13.37 5.82 -2.78
CA VAL A 54 -12.49 4.64 -2.94
C VAL A 54 -11.51 4.84 -4.10
N MET A 55 -11.98 5.34 -5.25
CA MET A 55 -11.12 5.64 -6.40
C MET A 55 -10.04 6.67 -6.05
N ARG A 56 -10.40 7.76 -5.37
CA ARG A 56 -9.45 8.78 -4.92
C ARG A 56 -8.51 8.26 -3.84
N CYS A 57 -8.99 7.40 -2.94
CA CYS A 57 -8.19 6.78 -1.90
C CYS A 57 -7.08 5.92 -2.52
N ALA A 58 -7.41 5.05 -3.47
CA ALA A 58 -6.45 4.22 -4.17
C ALA A 58 -5.38 5.06 -4.88
N GLU A 59 -5.80 6.09 -5.62
CA GLU A 59 -4.89 7.01 -6.30
C GLU A 59 -3.94 7.73 -5.33
N LYS A 60 -4.48 8.25 -4.22
CA LYS A 60 -3.71 8.91 -3.17
C LYS A 60 -2.71 7.95 -2.52
N PHE A 61 -3.12 6.73 -2.21
CA PHE A 61 -2.28 5.73 -1.57
C PHE A 61 -1.09 5.35 -2.46
N LEU A 62 -1.31 5.08 -3.74
CA LEU A 62 -0.23 4.71 -4.67
C LEU A 62 0.77 5.86 -4.84
N LYS A 63 0.27 7.10 -5.09
CA LYS A 63 1.12 8.28 -5.21
C LYS A 63 1.90 8.56 -3.93
N HIS A 64 1.28 8.37 -2.77
CA HIS A 64 1.92 8.54 -1.47
C HIS A 64 3.01 7.47 -1.26
N SER A 65 2.70 6.20 -1.50
CA SER A 65 3.65 5.08 -1.34
C SER A 65 4.90 5.26 -2.20
N MET A 66 4.73 5.65 -3.48
CA MET A 66 5.86 5.96 -4.36
C MET A 66 6.71 7.13 -3.84
N ARG A 67 6.06 8.21 -3.37
CA ARG A 67 6.78 9.38 -2.84
C ARG A 67 7.52 9.06 -1.55
N VAL A 68 6.92 8.30 -0.64
CA VAL A 68 7.58 7.86 0.60
C VAL A 68 8.75 6.95 0.27
N GLY A 69 8.59 6.00 -0.65
CA GLY A 69 9.66 5.12 -1.11
C GLY A 69 10.87 5.89 -1.65
N LEU A 70 10.64 6.91 -2.48
CA LEU A 70 11.71 7.77 -3.01
C LEU A 70 12.46 8.50 -1.88
N ARG A 71 11.72 9.16 -0.96
CA ARG A 71 12.33 9.88 0.16
C ARG A 71 13.08 8.96 1.11
N PHE A 72 12.56 7.76 1.34
CA PHE A 72 13.23 6.77 2.17
C PHE A 72 14.56 6.32 1.55
N ALA A 73 14.60 6.07 0.24
CA ALA A 73 15.84 5.74 -0.47
C ALA A 73 16.87 6.88 -0.41
N GLU A 74 16.44 8.13 -0.59
CA GLU A 74 17.29 9.33 -0.47
C GLU A 74 17.90 9.48 0.94
N LEU A 75 17.13 9.20 1.99
CA LEU A 75 17.62 9.29 3.37
C LEU A 75 18.59 8.15 3.69
N ASN A 76 18.31 6.93 3.21
CA ASN A 76 19.16 5.78 3.45
C ASN A 76 20.52 5.90 2.74
N SER A 77 20.56 6.50 1.54
CA SER A 77 21.83 6.78 0.85
C SER A 77 22.67 7.85 1.56
N GLN A 78 22.03 8.86 2.15
CA GLN A 78 22.72 9.87 2.96
C GLN A 78 23.21 9.32 4.31
N ALA A 79 22.41 8.47 4.96
CA ALA A 79 22.80 7.81 6.20
C ALA A 79 24.03 6.91 6.03
N ALA A 80 24.22 6.29 4.86
CA ALA A 80 25.40 5.49 4.54
C ALA A 80 26.70 6.30 4.35
N THR A 81 26.64 7.63 4.35
CA THR A 81 27.81 8.52 4.17
C THR A 81 28.20 9.27 5.45
N GLN A 82 27.53 9.02 6.58
CA GLN A 82 27.96 9.52 7.89
C GLN A 82 28.98 8.55 8.51
N ASP A 83 30.24 8.65 8.08
CA ASP A 83 31.44 8.20 8.79
C ASP A 83 32.44 9.36 8.86
#